data_AF-A0A7C8Z4F6-F1
#
_entry.id   AF-A0A7C8Z4F6-F1
#
_cell.length_a   1.000
_cell.length_b   1.000
_cell.length_c   1.000
_cell.angle_alpha   90.00
_cell.angle_beta   90.00
_cell.angle_gamma   90.00
#
_symmetry.space_group_name_H-M   'P 1'
#
loop_
_entity.id
_entity.type
_entity.pdbx_description
1 polymer ?
#
loop_
_entity_poly.entity_id
_entity_poly.type
_entity_poly.pdbx_seq_one_letter_code
_entity_poly.pdbx_strand_id
1 'polypeptide(L)'
;MSPSNKTIITMERSAKRIIKTALKIVNLILCITGIAILLYSVWMIVVILMKDRKYFFLSWFLWATFATGTMFCFTSCIGYVAAVTRCRIFLTPYIVSISLLILMEILIIGDISLNNKWDRDFPKDPSHRFDDFVDFVEDNSCIFKLLAFLIFLVQVTGCGLAMALRLVRARARSYLDDDANQVSAGLPFLARDIGPTNPYVM
;
A
#
# COMPACT_ATOMS: atom_id res chain seq x y z
N MET A 1 35.71 -19.82 -0.32
CA MET A 1 34.56 -19.11 0.28
C MET A 1 34.22 -19.75 1.63
N SER A 2 34.43 -19.03 2.74
CA SER A 2 34.29 -19.55 4.12
C SER A 2 32.86 -20.03 4.44
N PRO A 3 32.67 -21.12 5.21
CA PRO A 3 31.34 -21.64 5.58
C PRO A 3 30.43 -20.60 6.24
N SER A 4 31.00 -19.65 7.00
CA SER A 4 30.25 -18.54 7.61
C SER A 4 29.59 -17.63 6.56
N ASN A 5 30.26 -17.36 5.44
CA ASN A 5 29.73 -16.46 4.39
C ASN A 5 28.55 -17.10 3.62
N LYS A 6 28.53 -18.43 3.49
CA LYS A 6 27.40 -19.15 2.88
C LYS A 6 26.13 -19.04 3.71
N THR A 7 26.24 -19.14 5.04
CA THR A 7 25.11 -19.03 5.97
C THR A 7 24.49 -17.63 5.96
N ILE A 8 25.32 -16.59 5.94
CA ILE A 8 24.84 -15.19 5.89
C ILE A 8 24.02 -14.93 4.62
N ILE A 9 24.51 -15.40 3.47
CA ILE A 9 23.84 -15.21 2.17
C ILE A 9 22.51 -15.98 2.10
N THR A 10 22.45 -17.20 2.66
CA THR A 10 21.20 -17.98 2.68
C THR A 10 20.14 -17.35 3.58
N MET A 11 20.54 -16.82 4.75
CA MET A 11 19.64 -16.12 5.67
C MET A 11 19.04 -14.87 5.02
N GLU A 12 19.85 -14.06 4.34
CA GLU A 12 19.38 -12.85 3.65
C GLU A 12 18.36 -13.17 2.54
N ARG A 13 18.62 -14.22 1.75
CA ARG A 13 17.70 -14.68 0.70
C ARG A 13 16.38 -15.19 1.29
N SER A 14 16.42 -15.87 2.43
CA SER A 14 15.22 -16.34 3.13
C SER A 14 14.41 -15.17 3.71
N ALA A 15 15.05 -14.19 4.35
CA ALA A 15 14.38 -12.99 4.85
C ALA A 15 13.67 -12.20 3.74
N LYS A 16 14.33 -12.00 2.59
CA LYS A 16 13.72 -11.35 1.41
C LYS A 16 12.49 -12.10 0.89
N ARG A 17 12.52 -13.43 0.92
CA ARG A 17 11.37 -14.26 0.52
C ARG A 17 10.21 -14.10 1.50
N ILE A 18 10.49 -14.17 2.80
CA ILE A 18 9.47 -14.01 3.86
C ILE A 18 8.79 -12.65 3.74
N ILE A 19 9.56 -11.55 3.64
CA ILE A 19 9.01 -10.19 3.51
C ILE A 19 8.09 -10.08 2.29
N LYS A 20 8.52 -10.61 1.14
CA LYS A 20 7.70 -10.57 -0.08
C LYS A 20 6.42 -11.39 0.04
N THR A 21 6.51 -12.59 0.61
CA THR A 21 5.33 -13.45 0.80
C THR A 21 4.35 -12.83 1.78
N ALA A 22 4.83 -12.31 2.91
CA ALA A 22 4.00 -11.59 3.88
C ALA A 22 3.32 -10.36 3.24
N LEU A 23 4.07 -9.58 2.45
CA LEU A 23 3.51 -8.43 1.74
C LEU A 23 2.42 -8.84 0.75
N LYS A 24 2.55 -9.99 0.07
CA LYS A 24 1.47 -10.52 -0.78
C LYS A 24 0.23 -10.89 0.02
N ILE A 25 0.41 -11.53 1.17
CA ILE A 25 -0.71 -11.93 2.04
C ILE A 25 -1.45 -10.70 2.56
N VAL A 26 -0.72 -9.68 3.04
CA VAL A 26 -1.32 -8.42 3.50
C VAL A 26 -2.13 -7.76 2.37
N ASN A 27 -1.56 -7.68 1.16
CA ASN A 27 -2.28 -7.11 0.02
C ASN A 27 -3.49 -7.95 -0.40
N LEU A 28 -3.43 -9.28 -0.26
CA LEU A 28 -4.59 -10.14 -0.50
C LEU A 28 -5.72 -9.84 0.50
N ILE A 29 -5.41 -9.70 1.79
CA ILE A 29 -6.39 -9.33 2.81
C ILE A 29 -7.01 -7.97 2.47
N LEU A 30 -6.19 -6.97 2.12
CA LEU A 30 -6.66 -5.64 1.72
C LEU A 30 -7.57 -5.69 0.47
N CYS A 31 -7.27 -6.58 -0.48
CA CYS A 31 -8.10 -6.81 -1.66
C CYS A 31 -9.47 -7.39 -1.27
N ILE A 32 -9.48 -8.41 -0.42
CA ILE A 32 -10.71 -9.05 0.06
C ILE A 32 -11.58 -8.01 0.80
N THR A 33 -10.99 -7.19 1.66
CA THR A 33 -11.68 -6.07 2.32
C THR A 33 -12.25 -5.09 1.31
N GLY A 34 -11.47 -4.67 0.32
CA GLY A 34 -11.93 -3.77 -0.75
C GLY A 34 -13.10 -4.34 -1.55
N ILE A 35 -13.02 -5.62 -1.94
CA ILE A 35 -14.09 -6.33 -2.64
C ILE A 35 -15.35 -6.40 -1.78
N ALA A 36 -15.24 -6.71 -0.49
CA ALA A 36 -16.38 -6.74 0.43
C ALA A 36 -17.09 -5.38 0.52
N ILE A 37 -16.32 -4.28 0.63
CA ILE A 37 -16.86 -2.91 0.64
C ILE A 37 -17.54 -2.58 -0.70
N LEU A 38 -16.96 -2.98 -1.83
CA LEU A 38 -17.56 -2.77 -3.15
C LEU A 38 -18.86 -3.59 -3.32
N LEU A 39 -18.90 -4.84 -2.87
CA LEU A 39 -20.10 -5.66 -2.90
C LEU A 39 -21.22 -5.03 -2.06
N TYR A 40 -20.90 -4.52 -0.87
CA TYR A 40 -21.85 -3.77 -0.05
C TYR A 40 -22.33 -2.50 -0.77
N SER A 41 -21.43 -1.77 -1.43
CA SER A 41 -21.77 -0.58 -2.21
C SER A 41 -22.72 -0.93 -3.36
N VAL A 42 -22.45 -2.00 -4.12
CA VAL A 42 -23.32 -2.48 -5.21
C VAL A 42 -24.69 -2.90 -4.67
N TRP A 43 -24.74 -3.62 -3.55
CA TRP A 43 -26.00 -3.97 -2.90
C TRP A 43 -26.80 -2.71 -2.50
N MET A 44 -26.13 -1.69 -1.95
CA MET A 44 -26.74 -0.42 -1.61
C MET A 44 -27.30 0.32 -2.84
N ILE A 45 -26.59 0.27 -3.99
CA ILE A 45 -27.10 0.81 -5.26
C ILE A 45 -28.44 0.17 -5.62
N VAL A 46 -28.53 -1.16 -5.55
CA VAL A 46 -29.77 -1.89 -5.86
C VAL A 46 -30.90 -1.44 -4.96
N VAL A 47 -30.66 -1.35 -3.65
CA VAL A 47 -31.67 -0.90 -2.67
C VAL A 47 -32.14 0.54 -2.93
N ILE A 48 -31.21 1.46 -3.21
CA ILE A 48 -31.55 2.86 -3.50
C ILE A 48 -32.36 2.98 -4.80
N LEU A 49 -31.95 2.25 -5.85
CA LEU A 49 -32.65 2.25 -7.14
C LEU A 49 -34.06 1.66 -7.04
N MET A 50 -34.30 0.71 -6.14
CA MET A 50 -35.64 0.19 -5.86
C MET A 50 -36.55 1.21 -5.15
N LYS A 51 -35.97 2.13 -4.37
CA LYS A 51 -36.73 3.17 -3.65
C LYS A 51 -37.05 4.35 -4.55
N ASP A 52 -36.02 5.03 -5.06
CA ASP A 52 -36.14 6.13 -6.03
C ASP A 52 -34.77 6.47 -6.63
N ARG A 53 -34.68 6.55 -7.96
CA ARG A 53 -33.46 6.91 -8.70
C ARG A 53 -32.90 8.28 -8.31
N LYS A 54 -33.73 9.21 -7.83
CA LYS A 54 -33.29 10.54 -7.41
C LYS A 54 -32.22 10.47 -6.32
N TYR A 55 -32.34 9.54 -5.37
CA TYR A 55 -31.41 9.46 -4.26
C TYR A 55 -30.03 8.93 -4.66
N PHE A 56 -29.92 8.16 -5.74
CA PHE A 56 -28.65 7.58 -6.21
C PHE A 56 -27.53 8.64 -6.40
N PHE A 57 -27.86 9.78 -7.00
CA PHE A 57 -26.88 10.86 -7.21
C PHE A 57 -26.70 11.77 -5.98
N LEU A 58 -27.62 11.73 -5.02
CA LEU A 58 -27.61 12.58 -3.83
C LEU A 58 -26.97 11.91 -2.61
N SER A 59 -26.84 10.58 -2.62
CA SER A 59 -26.31 9.81 -1.50
C SER A 59 -24.79 9.91 -1.40
N TRP A 60 -24.29 10.86 -0.62
CA TRP A 60 -22.85 10.98 -0.37
C TRP A 60 -22.24 9.70 0.24
N PHE A 61 -23.00 9.01 1.10
CA PHE A 61 -22.57 7.78 1.77
C PHE A 61 -22.30 6.64 0.78
N LEU A 62 -23.13 6.51 -0.27
CA LEU A 62 -22.92 5.55 -1.35
C LEU A 62 -21.61 5.82 -2.09
N TRP A 63 -21.35 7.07 -2.47
CA TRP A 63 -20.13 7.42 -3.19
C TRP A 63 -18.89 7.28 -2.32
N ALA A 64 -18.99 7.58 -1.01
CA ALA A 64 -17.90 7.39 -0.06
C ALA A 64 -17.54 5.90 0.13
N THR A 65 -18.54 5.02 0.29
CA THR A 65 -18.32 3.57 0.42
C THR A 65 -17.73 2.98 -0.87
N PHE A 66 -18.26 3.35 -2.02
CA PHE A 66 -17.74 2.90 -3.32
C PHE A 66 -16.31 3.37 -3.58
N ALA A 67 -16.00 4.63 -3.30
CA ALA A 67 -14.66 5.20 -3.44
C ALA A 67 -13.67 4.51 -2.49
N THR A 68 -14.07 4.27 -1.24
CA THR A 68 -13.24 3.56 -0.24
C THR A 68 -12.89 2.15 -0.72
N GLY A 69 -13.88 1.38 -1.19
CA GLY A 69 -13.63 0.03 -1.72
C GLY A 69 -12.66 0.04 -2.92
N THR A 70 -12.83 1.01 -3.82
CA THR A 70 -11.94 1.17 -4.98
C THR A 70 -10.51 1.51 -4.56
N MET A 71 -10.33 2.40 -3.57
CA MET A 71 -9.01 2.77 -3.05
C MET A 71 -8.28 1.59 -2.41
N PHE A 72 -8.99 0.73 -1.68
CA PHE A 72 -8.43 -0.50 -1.10
C PHE A 72 -7.97 -1.47 -2.20
N CYS A 73 -8.81 -1.70 -3.21
CA CYS A 73 -8.47 -2.56 -4.36
C CYS A 73 -7.28 -2.01 -5.15
N PHE A 74 -7.27 -0.70 -5.43
CA PHE A 74 -6.17 -0.06 -6.15
C PHE A 74 -4.84 -0.17 -5.38
N THR A 75 -4.87 0.12 -4.08
CA THR A 75 -3.69 0.00 -3.21
C THR A 75 -3.18 -1.45 -3.17
N SER A 76 -4.09 -2.42 -3.08
CA SER A 76 -3.74 -3.84 -3.11
C SER A 76 -3.08 -4.25 -4.44
N CYS A 77 -3.63 -3.83 -5.58
CA CYS A 77 -3.06 -4.10 -6.90
C CYS A 77 -1.62 -3.59 -7.02
N ILE A 78 -1.37 -2.33 -6.63
CA ILE A 78 -0.03 -1.75 -6.64
C ILE A 78 0.89 -2.53 -5.68
N GLY A 79 0.41 -2.87 -4.47
CA GLY A 79 1.17 -3.62 -3.48
C GLY A 79 1.56 -5.03 -3.92
N TYR A 80 0.63 -5.74 -4.57
CA TYR A 80 0.89 -7.05 -5.16
C TYR A 80 1.95 -6.96 -6.26
N VAL A 81 1.80 -6.01 -7.18
CA VAL A 81 2.80 -5.76 -8.24
C VAL A 81 4.15 -5.37 -7.64
N ALA A 82 4.18 -4.57 -6.58
CA ALA A 82 5.40 -4.17 -5.88
C ALA A 82 6.13 -5.34 -5.19
N ALA A 83 5.36 -6.30 -4.66
CA ALA A 83 5.90 -7.50 -4.03
C ALA A 83 6.54 -8.47 -5.06
N VAL A 84 5.91 -8.61 -6.23
CA VAL A 84 6.38 -9.48 -7.33
C VAL A 84 7.54 -8.83 -8.08
N THR A 85 7.41 -7.56 -8.44
CA THR A 85 8.33 -6.86 -9.35
C THR A 85 9.54 -6.32 -8.60
N ARG A 86 10.72 -6.37 -9.23
CA ARG A 86 11.95 -5.72 -8.70
C ARG A 86 11.99 -4.21 -8.94
N CYS A 87 10.96 -3.65 -9.58
CA CYS A 87 10.90 -2.23 -9.94
C CYS A 87 10.55 -1.38 -8.72
N ARG A 88 11.33 -0.32 -8.48
CA ARG A 88 11.10 0.63 -7.36
C ARG A 88 9.92 1.54 -7.63
N ILE A 89 9.54 1.75 -8.89
CA ILE A 89 8.50 2.70 -9.30
C ILE A 89 7.12 2.34 -8.75
N PHE A 90 6.85 1.05 -8.47
CA PHE A 90 5.59 0.59 -7.88
C PHE A 90 5.63 0.57 -6.34
N LEU A 91 6.83 0.52 -5.74
CA LEU A 91 6.96 0.42 -4.28
C LEU A 91 6.69 1.77 -3.59
N THR A 92 7.13 2.87 -4.18
CA THR A 92 6.88 4.23 -3.66
C THR A 92 5.38 4.59 -3.65
N PRO A 93 4.62 4.50 -4.76
CA PRO A 93 3.20 4.81 -4.76
C PRO A 93 2.42 3.88 -3.82
N TYR A 94 2.81 2.60 -3.70
CA TYR A 94 2.21 1.72 -2.70
C TYR A 94 2.35 2.26 -1.27
N ILE A 95 3.57 2.65 -0.88
CA ILE A 95 3.84 3.21 0.46
C ILE A 95 3.02 4.50 0.66
N VAL A 96 2.95 5.38 -0.33
CA VAL A 96 2.15 6.61 -0.24
C VAL A 96 0.66 6.28 -0.08
N SER A 97 0.11 5.41 -0.93
CA SER A 97 -1.31 5.02 -0.89
C SER A 97 -1.68 4.36 0.43
N ILE A 98 -0.89 3.42 0.93
CA ILE A 98 -1.18 2.76 2.20
C ILE A 98 -1.02 3.71 3.40
N SER A 99 -0.07 4.64 3.35
CA SER A 99 0.04 5.70 4.38
C SER A 99 -1.16 6.64 4.38
N LEU A 100 -1.73 6.96 3.21
CA LEU A 100 -2.97 7.75 3.12
C LEU A 100 -4.16 7.00 3.71
N LEU A 101 -4.28 5.69 3.47
CA LEU A 101 -5.32 4.85 4.09
C LEU A 101 -5.19 4.84 5.62
N ILE A 102 -3.97 4.66 6.14
CA ILE A 102 -3.69 4.69 7.59
C ILE A 102 -4.06 6.04 8.17
N LEU A 103 -3.69 7.14 7.50
CA LEU A 103 -4.00 8.49 7.98
C LEU A 103 -5.51 8.73 8.03
N MET A 104 -6.25 8.34 6.99
CA MET A 104 -7.71 8.45 6.97
C MET A 104 -8.35 7.57 8.07
N GLU A 105 -7.83 6.37 8.31
CA GLU A 105 -8.32 5.48 9.37
C GLU A 105 -8.06 6.05 10.76
N ILE A 106 -6.88 6.66 11.00
CA ILE A 106 -6.59 7.36 12.26
C ILE A 106 -7.52 8.57 12.45
N LEU A 107 -7.80 9.33 11.38
CA LEU A 107 -8.74 10.46 11.47
C LEU A 107 -10.13 9.99 11.86
N ILE A 108 -10.65 8.95 11.22
CA ILE A 108 -11.98 8.40 11.50
C ILE A 108 -12.02 7.79 12.92
N ILE A 109 -11.05 6.96 13.28
CA ILE A 109 -10.98 6.36 14.62
C ILE A 109 -10.84 7.44 15.69
N GLY A 110 -10.03 8.46 15.44
CA GLY A 110 -9.83 9.59 16.34
C GLY A 110 -11.13 10.36 16.55
N ASP A 111 -11.84 10.67 15.48
CA ASP A 111 -13.11 11.37 15.51
C ASP A 111 -14.17 10.57 16.30
N ILE A 112 -14.37 9.29 15.97
CA ILE A 112 -15.31 8.39 16.65
C ILE A 112 -14.93 8.16 18.13
N SER A 113 -13.63 8.08 18.45
CA SER A 113 -13.17 7.76 19.81
C SER A 113 -13.13 8.98 20.73
N LEU A 114 -12.89 10.18 20.18
CA LEU A 114 -12.81 11.42 20.96
C LEU A 114 -14.16 12.15 21.03
N ASN A 115 -15.02 11.98 20.02
CA ASN A 115 -16.33 12.62 19.97
C ASN A 115 -17.45 11.61 20.24
N ASN A 116 -18.09 11.73 21.41
CA ASN A 116 -19.29 10.95 21.74
C ASN A 116 -20.51 11.25 20.84
N LYS A 117 -20.44 12.29 19.98
CA LYS A 117 -21.49 12.68 19.02
C LYS A 117 -20.94 12.79 17.60
N TRP A 118 -20.00 11.91 17.23
CA TRP A 118 -19.35 11.86 15.92
C TRP A 118 -20.34 11.73 14.75
N ASP A 119 -21.50 11.12 14.98
CA ASP A 119 -22.60 10.99 14.01
C ASP A 119 -23.06 12.36 13.46
N ARG A 120 -23.03 13.40 14.30
CA ARG A 120 -23.51 14.74 13.97
C ARG A 120 -22.56 15.55 13.11
N ASP A 121 -21.30 15.11 13.00
CA ASP A 121 -20.29 15.79 12.19
C ASP A 121 -20.46 15.46 10.70
N PHE A 122 -21.20 14.40 10.38
CA PHE A 122 -21.50 14.01 9.01
C PHE A 122 -22.75 14.71 8.47
N PRO A 123 -22.75 15.11 7.17
CA PRO A 123 -23.92 15.68 6.55
C PRO A 123 -25.06 14.65 6.49
N LYS A 124 -26.30 15.10 6.66
CA LYS A 124 -27.47 14.21 6.53
C LYS A 124 -27.53 13.58 5.15
N ASP A 125 -27.66 12.26 5.11
CA ASP A 125 -27.79 11.51 3.87
C ASP A 125 -29.25 11.47 3.40
N PRO A 126 -29.58 12.01 2.20
CA PRO A 126 -30.95 11.97 1.68
C PRO A 126 -31.52 10.56 1.50
N SER A 127 -30.67 9.52 1.37
CA SER A 127 -31.15 8.14 1.28
C SER A 127 -31.48 7.48 2.61
N HIS A 128 -31.16 8.11 3.75
CA HIS A 128 -31.27 7.54 5.10
C HIS A 128 -30.41 6.27 5.32
N ARG A 129 -29.52 5.93 4.37
CA ARG A 129 -28.72 4.70 4.44
C ARG A 129 -27.52 4.85 5.37
N PHE A 130 -27.06 6.08 5.54
CA PHE A 130 -26.06 6.41 6.55
C PHE A 130 -26.62 6.21 7.96
N ASP A 131 -27.84 6.68 8.23
CA ASP A 131 -28.48 6.55 9.54
C ASP A 131 -28.64 5.05 9.92
N ASP A 132 -29.16 4.23 8.99
CA ASP A 132 -29.26 2.77 9.17
C ASP A 132 -27.89 2.11 9.44
N PHE A 133 -26.81 2.66 8.88
CA PHE A 133 -25.45 2.17 9.09
C PHE A 133 -24.91 2.57 10.47
N VAL A 134 -25.14 3.81 10.89
CA VAL A 134 -24.75 4.30 12.22
C VAL A 134 -25.42 3.46 13.30
N ASP A 135 -26.73 3.23 13.19
CA ASP A 135 -27.48 2.37 14.13
C ASP A 135 -26.86 0.97 14.21
N PHE A 136 -26.53 0.36 13.07
CA PHE A 136 -25.89 -0.95 13.02
C PHE A 136 -24.49 -0.97 13.66
N VAL A 137 -23.72 0.11 13.51
CA VAL A 137 -22.40 0.28 14.12
C VAL A 137 -22.51 0.44 15.63
N GLU A 138 -23.50 1.20 16.12
CA GLU A 138 -23.74 1.38 17.56
C GLU A 138 -24.14 0.06 18.23
N ASP A 139 -25.08 -0.67 17.62
CA ASP A 139 -25.54 -1.98 18.10
C ASP A 139 -24.40 -3.01 18.16
N ASN A 140 -23.43 -2.91 17.24
CA ASN A 140 -22.32 -3.87 17.11
C ASN A 140 -20.95 -3.23 17.38
N SER A 141 -20.90 -2.20 18.22
CA SER A 141 -19.71 -1.35 18.40
C SER A 141 -18.44 -2.11 18.78
N CYS A 142 -18.54 -3.18 19.56
CA CYS A 142 -17.41 -4.05 19.90
C CYS A 142 -16.79 -4.70 18.66
N ILE A 143 -17.63 -5.26 17.79
CA ILE A 143 -17.21 -5.94 16.56
C ILE A 143 -16.61 -4.93 15.58
N PHE A 144 -17.23 -3.76 15.43
CA PHE A 144 -16.72 -2.71 14.55
C PHE A 144 -15.38 -2.15 15.00
N LYS A 145 -15.20 -1.89 16.29
CA LYS A 145 -13.90 -1.45 16.85
C LYS A 145 -12.82 -2.52 16.64
N LEU A 146 -13.15 -3.80 16.85
CA LEU A 146 -12.22 -4.90 16.59
C LEU A 146 -11.86 -4.99 15.10
N LEU A 147 -12.85 -4.89 14.21
CA LEU A 147 -12.66 -4.93 12.77
C LEU A 147 -11.77 -3.78 12.29
N ALA A 148 -12.04 -2.55 12.72
CA ALA A 148 -11.22 -1.37 12.41
C ALA A 148 -9.79 -1.56 12.93
N PHE A 149 -9.62 -2.04 14.16
CA PHE A 149 -8.29 -2.31 14.72
C PHE A 149 -7.51 -3.36 13.91
N LEU A 150 -8.17 -4.43 13.46
CA LEU A 150 -7.54 -5.46 12.62
C LEU A 150 -7.13 -4.91 11.25
N ILE A 151 -7.98 -4.10 10.62
CA ILE A 151 -7.66 -3.45 9.34
C ILE A 151 -6.45 -2.53 9.50
N PHE A 152 -6.45 -1.69 10.53
CA PHE A 152 -5.34 -0.81 10.89
C PHE A 152 -4.02 -1.60 11.06
N LEU A 153 -4.04 -2.71 11.81
CA LEU A 153 -2.87 -3.56 12.01
C LEU A 153 -2.35 -4.17 10.69
N VAL A 154 -3.25 -4.63 9.82
CA VAL A 154 -2.90 -5.17 8.50
C VAL A 154 -2.22 -4.09 7.66
N GLN A 155 -2.77 -2.87 7.63
CA GLN A 155 -2.19 -1.76 6.87
C GLN A 155 -0.82 -1.33 7.39
N VAL A 156 -0.68 -1.16 8.72
CA VAL A 156 0.61 -0.80 9.36
C VAL A 156 1.67 -1.86 9.08
N THR A 157 1.29 -3.14 9.18
CA THR A 157 2.19 -4.26 8.87
C THR A 157 2.60 -4.23 7.39
N GLY A 158 1.67 -3.99 6.47
CA GLY A 158 1.95 -3.83 5.04
C GLY A 158 2.91 -2.68 4.74
N CYS A 159 2.68 -1.54 5.38
CA CYS A 159 3.54 -0.37 5.28
C CYS A 159 4.96 -0.67 5.78
N GLY A 160 5.08 -1.27 6.98
CA GLY A 160 6.36 -1.68 7.55
C GLY A 160 7.13 -2.68 6.68
N LEU A 161 6.43 -3.70 6.15
CA LEU A 161 7.02 -4.67 5.22
C LEU A 161 7.51 -4.01 3.93
N ALA A 162 6.77 -3.05 3.38
CA ALA A 162 7.20 -2.31 2.19
C ALA A 162 8.38 -1.40 2.46
N MET A 163 8.44 -0.74 3.63
CA MET A 163 9.62 0.02 4.06
C MET A 163 10.85 -0.88 4.22
N ALA A 164 10.69 -2.03 4.89
CA ALA A 164 11.76 -3.01 5.03
C ALA A 164 12.25 -3.50 3.65
N LEU A 165 11.32 -3.80 2.73
CA LEU A 165 11.66 -4.18 1.37
C LEU A 165 12.39 -3.06 0.61
N ARG A 166 12.00 -1.79 0.81
CA ARG A 166 12.68 -0.61 0.23
C ARG A 166 14.11 -0.50 0.75
N LEU A 167 14.30 -0.62 2.06
CA LEU A 167 15.62 -0.56 2.71
C LEU A 167 16.53 -1.69 2.21
N VAL A 168 16.02 -2.91 2.16
CA VAL A 168 16.77 -4.08 1.67
C VAL A 168 17.15 -3.91 0.19
N ARG A 169 16.27 -3.35 -0.65
CA ARG A 169 16.59 -3.04 -2.06
C ARG A 169 17.61 -1.91 -2.21
N ALA A 170 17.60 -0.93 -1.30
CA ALA A 170 18.57 0.17 -1.30
C ALA A 170 19.97 -0.37 -0.96
N ARG A 171 20.09 -1.13 0.12
CA ARG A 171 21.36 -1.75 0.55
C ARG A 171 21.96 -2.69 -0.49
N ALA A 172 21.12 -3.50 -1.15
CA ALA A 172 21.61 -4.38 -2.22
C ALA A 172 22.20 -3.61 -3.41
N ARG A 173 21.75 -2.36 -3.65
CA ARG A 173 22.28 -1.53 -4.75
C ARG A 173 23.59 -0.84 -4.38
N SER A 174 23.73 -0.37 -3.14
CA SER A 174 24.99 0.24 -2.70
C SER A 174 26.17 -0.72 -2.81
N TYR A 175 25.98 -2.02 -2.52
CA TYR A 175 27.03 -3.02 -2.74
C TYR A 175 27.37 -3.20 -4.22
N LEU A 176 26.37 -3.23 -5.10
CA LEU A 176 26.58 -3.39 -6.55
C LEU A 176 27.30 -2.18 -7.18
N ASP A 177 26.95 -0.96 -6.76
CA ASP A 177 27.57 0.26 -7.28
C ASP A 177 29.03 0.40 -6.80
N ASP A 178 29.35 -0.04 -5.58
CA ASP A 178 30.71 -0.05 -5.03
C ASP A 178 31.61 -1.04 -5.80
N ASP A 179 31.13 -2.27 -6.02
CA ASP A 179 31.81 -3.28 -6.84
C ASP A 179 32.02 -2.79 -8.28
N ALA A 180 31.01 -2.14 -8.88
CA ALA A 180 31.10 -1.61 -10.24
C ALA A 180 32.12 -0.46 -10.34
N ASN A 181 32.17 0.42 -9.34
CA ASN A 181 33.16 1.49 -9.27
C ASN A 181 34.58 0.93 -9.05
N GLN A 182 34.74 -0.15 -8.29
CA GLN A 182 36.03 -0.81 -8.10
C GLN A 182 36.52 -1.50 -9.38
N VAL A 183 35.62 -2.14 -10.13
CA VAL A 183 35.93 -2.70 -11.47
C VAL A 183 36.24 -1.58 -12.47
N SER A 184 35.48 -0.49 -12.45
CA SER A 184 35.71 0.70 -13.29
C SER A 184 37.01 1.42 -12.95
N ALA A 185 37.41 1.46 -11.67
CA ALA A 185 38.69 1.98 -11.19
C ALA A 185 39.88 1.04 -11.47
N GLY A 186 39.63 -0.24 -11.77
CA GLY A 186 40.61 -1.21 -12.28
C GLY A 186 40.78 -1.18 -13.81
N LEU A 187 39.81 -0.66 -14.55
CA LEU A 187 39.84 -0.49 -16.01
C LEU A 187 40.41 0.84 -16.59
N PRO A 188 40.83 1.89 -15.84
CA PRO A 188 41.33 3.12 -16.45
C PRO A 188 42.77 2.97 -16.98
N PHE A 189 43.45 1.86 -16.68
CA PHE A 189 44.82 1.60 -17.14
C PHE A 189 44.93 1.01 -18.55
N LEU A 190 43.84 0.53 -19.15
CA LEU A 190 43.84 -0.02 -20.52
C LEU A 190 43.32 0.97 -21.58
N ALA A 191 42.88 2.16 -21.18
CA ALA A 191 42.35 3.19 -22.08
C ALA A 191 43.38 4.28 -22.44
N ARG A 192 44.67 4.09 -22.13
CA ARG A 192 45.71 5.14 -22.25
C ARG A 192 46.81 4.84 -23.27
N ASP A 193 46.49 4.17 -24.38
CA ASP A 193 47.47 3.98 -25.48
C ASP A 193 46.87 4.19 -26.88
N ILE A 194 45.95 5.14 -27.02
CA ILE A 194 45.72 5.79 -28.32
C ILE A 194 46.24 7.21 -28.18
N GLY A 195 47.54 7.36 -28.46
CA GLY A 195 48.21 8.66 -28.49
C GLY A 195 47.56 9.58 -29.53
N PRO A 196 47.57 10.90 -29.30
CA PRO A 196 47.13 11.85 -30.31
C PRO A 196 48.13 11.83 -31.46
N THR A 197 47.74 11.32 -32.62
CA THR A 197 48.40 11.66 -33.88
C THR A 197 48.11 13.14 -34.15
N ASN A 198 49.04 13.98 -33.71
CA ASN A 198 49.06 15.42 -33.95
C ASN A 198 49.09 15.67 -35.48
N PRO A 199 48.28 16.63 -35.99
CA PRO A 199 48.35 17.03 -37.39
C PRO A 199 49.49 18.04 -37.63
N TYR A 200 49.94 18.11 -38.87
CA TYR A 200 50.88 19.08 -39.48
C TYR A 200 52.37 18.88 -39.23
N VAL A 201 53.12 18.43 -40.26
CA VAL A 201 54.29 19.15 -40.81
C VAL A 201 54.48 18.77 -42.30
N MET A 202 54.49 19.79 -43.17
CA MET A 202 54.96 19.91 -44.58
C MET A 202 54.78 18.76 -45.58
#